data_AF-A0A6L8TX46-F1
#
_entry.id   AF-A0A6L8TX46-F1
#
_cell.length_a   1.000
_cell.length_b   1.000
_cell.length_c   1.000
_cell.angle_alpha   90.00
_cell.angle_beta   90.00
_cell.angle_gamma   90.00
#
_symmetry.space_group_name_H-M   'P 1'
#
loop_
_entity.id
_entity.type
_entity.pdbx_description
1 polymer ?
#
loop_
_entity_poly.entity_id
_entity_poly.type
_entity_poly.pdbx_seq_one_letter_code
_entity_poly.pdbx_strand_id
1 'polypeptide(L)'
;MKILGNLIWLIFGGLIIAIEYFIGSLILMLTIVGIPFGLQTLKMGSLAMWPFGRTSRPESRNSGCLYVFMNVLWLLCGGIWIALTHAVLGVLLYLTIIGIPFGNQHFKLTEVAITPFGRRIMHT
;
A
#
# COMPACT_ATOMS: atom_id res chain seq x y z
N MET A 1 1.20 -15.92 -14.53
CA MET A 1 0.23 -16.20 -13.44
C MET A 1 -0.30 -14.94 -12.72
N LYS A 2 -0.29 -13.76 -13.34
CA LYS A 2 -0.72 -12.51 -12.68
C LYS A 2 -2.23 -12.52 -12.36
N ILE A 3 -3.07 -12.97 -13.29
CA ILE A 3 -4.53 -12.95 -13.12
C ILE A 3 -5.00 -13.91 -12.01
N LEU A 4 -4.53 -15.16 -12.02
CA LEU A 4 -4.92 -16.15 -11.01
C LEU A 4 -4.52 -15.72 -9.59
N GLY A 5 -3.29 -15.25 -9.40
CA GLY A 5 -2.84 -14.76 -8.10
C GLY A 5 -3.65 -13.57 -7.60
N ASN A 6 -3.99 -12.63 -8.49
CA ASN A 6 -4.85 -11.50 -8.13
C ASN A 6 -6.27 -11.93 -7.76
N LEU A 7 -6.85 -12.90 -8.48
CA LEU A 7 -8.19 -13.41 -8.17
C LEU A 7 -8.24 -14.06 -6.79
N ILE A 8 -7.26 -14.94 -6.48
CA ILE A 8 -7.16 -15.57 -5.16
C ILE A 8 -6.97 -14.50 -4.09
N TRP A 9 -6.04 -13.57 -4.29
CA TRP A 9 -5.81 -12.47 -3.35
C TRP A 9 -7.08 -11.67 -3.07
N LEU A 10 -7.85 -11.31 -4.11
CA LEU A 10 -9.05 -10.50 -3.97
C LEU A 10 -10.11 -11.20 -3.12
N ILE A 11 -10.30 -12.51 -3.30
CA ILE A 11 -11.27 -13.32 -2.55
C ILE A 11 -10.83 -13.52 -1.09
N PHE A 12 -9.54 -13.75 -0.85
CA PHE A 12 -9.02 -14.11 0.48
C PHE A 12 -8.64 -12.91 1.38
N GLY A 13 -8.95 -11.69 0.98
CA GLY A 13 -8.81 -10.50 1.84
C GLY A 13 -8.36 -9.22 1.11
N GLY A 14 -7.84 -9.34 -0.11
CA GLY A 14 -7.41 -8.21 -0.92
C GLY A 14 -8.51 -7.18 -1.19
N LEU A 15 -9.75 -7.65 -1.38
CA LEU A 15 -10.91 -6.77 -1.58
C LEU A 15 -11.22 -5.94 -0.32
N ILE A 16 -11.16 -6.56 0.85
CA ILE A 16 -11.42 -5.89 2.14
C ILE A 16 -10.38 -4.79 2.34
N ILE A 17 -9.09 -5.13 2.18
CA ILE A 17 -7.98 -4.17 2.29
C ILE A 17 -8.16 -3.00 1.30
N ALA A 18 -8.54 -3.28 0.05
CA ALA A 18 -8.75 -2.23 -0.94
C ALA A 18 -9.91 -1.30 -0.57
N ILE A 19 -11.03 -1.85 -0.06
CA ILE A 19 -12.17 -1.08 0.40
C ILE A 19 -11.79 -0.19 1.59
N GLU A 20 -11.07 -0.73 2.58
CA GLU A 20 -10.56 0.04 3.72
C GLU A 20 -9.71 1.23 3.25
N TYR A 21 -8.79 1.00 2.30
CA TYR A 21 -8.02 2.08 1.71
C TYR A 21 -8.88 3.11 1.00
N PHE A 22 -9.88 2.70 0.21
CA PHE A 22 -10.74 3.64 -0.50
C PHE A 22 -11.61 4.47 0.46
N ILE A 23 -12.20 3.84 1.47
CA ILE A 23 -12.97 4.55 2.49
C ILE A 23 -12.08 5.52 3.26
N GLY A 24 -10.91 5.08 3.73
CA GLY A 24 -9.94 5.94 4.41
C GLY A 24 -9.47 7.11 3.54
N SER A 25 -9.31 6.87 2.24
CA SER A 25 -8.96 7.91 1.26
C SER A 25 -10.05 8.98 1.18
N LEU A 26 -11.32 8.57 1.07
CA LEU A 26 -12.45 9.50 1.03
C LEU A 26 -12.55 10.33 2.30
N ILE A 27 -12.37 9.70 3.47
CA ILE A 27 -12.38 10.38 4.77
C ILE A 27 -11.26 11.43 4.85
N LEU A 28 -10.03 11.08 4.47
CA LEU A 28 -8.91 12.03 4.47
C LEU A 28 -9.16 13.20 3.52
N MET A 29 -9.75 12.93 2.35
CA MET A 29 -10.09 13.94 1.35
C MET A 29 -11.22 14.89 1.76
N LEU A 30 -11.94 14.66 2.88
CA LEU A 30 -12.91 15.62 3.43
C LEU A 30 -12.25 16.91 3.91
N THR A 31 -10.94 16.89 4.17
CA THR A 31 -10.18 18.06 4.63
C THR A 31 -9.11 18.46 3.61
N ILE A 32 -8.88 19.77 3.45
CA ILE A 32 -7.83 20.28 2.54
C ILE A 32 -6.45 19.71 2.90
N VAL A 33 -6.17 19.59 4.20
CA VAL A 33 -4.89 19.05 4.71
C VAL A 33 -4.77 17.54 4.43
N GLY A 34 -5.88 16.79 4.49
CA GLY A 34 -5.90 15.34 4.30
C GLY A 34 -5.87 14.90 2.84
N ILE A 35 -6.30 15.74 1.89
CA ILE A 35 -6.27 15.44 0.44
C ILE A 35 -4.95 14.80 -0.04
N PRO A 36 -3.75 15.38 0.22
CA PRO A 36 -2.50 14.78 -0.25
C PRO A 36 -2.28 13.36 0.29
N PHE A 37 -2.71 13.06 1.51
CA PHE A 37 -2.61 11.73 2.14
C PHE A 37 -3.66 10.77 1.60
N GLY A 38 -4.89 11.25 1.40
CA GLY A 38 -5.97 10.48 0.79
C GLY A 38 -5.63 9.97 -0.61
N LEU A 39 -4.92 10.78 -1.41
CA LEU A 39 -4.40 10.35 -2.71
C LEU A 39 -3.36 9.22 -2.58
N GLN A 40 -2.54 9.22 -1.53
CA GLN A 40 -1.58 8.15 -1.28
C GLN A 40 -2.23 6.85 -0.83
N THR A 41 -3.24 6.92 0.04
CA THR A 41 -4.01 5.73 0.44
C THR A 41 -4.82 5.18 -0.73
N LEU A 42 -5.30 6.04 -1.65
CA LEU A 42 -6.02 5.59 -2.84
C LEU A 42 -5.10 4.83 -3.80
N LYS A 43 -3.85 5.30 -3.91
CA LYS A 43 -2.78 4.56 -4.59
C LYS A 43 -2.54 3.20 -3.94
N MET A 44 -2.45 3.12 -2.61
CA MET A 44 -2.32 1.83 -1.90
C MET A 44 -3.51 0.91 -2.17
N GLY A 45 -4.74 1.43 -2.15
CA GLY A 45 -5.96 0.69 -2.50
C GLY A 45 -5.91 0.14 -3.93
N SER A 46 -5.40 0.91 -4.89
CA SER A 46 -5.21 0.45 -6.27
C SER A 46 -4.18 -0.68 -6.40
N LEU A 47 -3.14 -0.67 -5.56
CA LEU A 47 -2.15 -1.74 -5.47
C LEU A 47 -2.75 -2.97 -4.77
N ALA A 48 -3.50 -2.76 -3.70
CA ALA A 48 -4.19 -3.80 -2.95
C ALA A 48 -5.27 -4.51 -3.78
N MET A 49 -5.94 -3.83 -4.72
CA MET A 49 -6.88 -4.52 -5.62
C MET A 49 -6.18 -5.53 -6.53
N TRP A 50 -4.98 -5.19 -7.05
CA TRP A 50 -4.31 -6.01 -8.07
C TRP A 50 -2.78 -5.99 -7.89
N PRO A 51 -2.25 -6.62 -6.83
CA PRO A 51 -0.83 -6.49 -6.46
C PRO A 51 0.13 -7.28 -7.36
N PHE A 52 -0.32 -8.39 -7.97
CA PHE A 52 0.55 -9.21 -8.81
C PHE A 52 0.77 -8.57 -10.18
N GLY A 53 2.04 -8.43 -10.57
CA GLY A 53 2.44 -7.72 -11.78
C GLY A 53 2.49 -6.19 -11.64
N ARG A 54 2.38 -5.69 -10.41
CA ARG A 54 2.61 -4.29 -10.07
C ARG A 54 3.66 -4.16 -8.97
N THR A 55 4.42 -3.08 -9.02
CA THR A 55 5.45 -2.73 -8.03
C THR A 55 5.45 -1.22 -7.78
N SER A 56 5.85 -0.82 -6.59
CA SER A 56 6.07 0.59 -6.25
C SER A 56 7.55 0.89 -6.39
N ARG A 57 7.90 1.93 -7.16
CA ARG A 57 9.29 2.37 -7.32
C ARG A 57 9.42 3.84 -6.94
N PRO A 58 10.53 4.24 -6.28
CA PRO A 58 10.87 5.64 -6.13
C PRO A 58 10.99 6.31 -7.50
N GLU A 59 10.42 7.50 -7.64
CA GLU A 59 10.48 8.28 -8.87
C GLU A 59 11.73 9.18 -8.84
N SER A 60 12.61 9.04 -9.85
CA SER A 60 13.95 9.64 -9.88
C SER A 60 13.97 11.17 -9.84
N ARG A 61 12.84 11.82 -10.17
CA ARG A 61 12.70 13.29 -10.18
C ARG A 61 12.11 13.88 -8.90
N ASN A 62 11.73 13.04 -7.94
CA ASN A 62 10.93 13.42 -6.77
C ASN A 62 11.75 13.36 -5.47
N SER A 63 12.89 14.05 -5.42
CA SER A 63 13.76 14.20 -4.24
C SER A 63 13.57 15.52 -3.49
N GLY A 64 12.35 16.05 -3.46
CA GLY A 64 12.04 17.30 -2.77
C GLY A 64 11.92 17.14 -1.24
N CYS A 65 12.38 18.15 -0.48
CA CYS A 65 12.23 18.23 0.98
C CYS A 65 10.78 18.07 1.44
N LEU A 66 9.82 18.48 0.61
CA LEU A 66 8.39 18.34 0.87
C LEU A 66 7.96 16.87 1.04
N TYR A 67 8.48 15.94 0.26
CA TYR A 67 8.11 14.53 0.40
C TYR A 67 8.69 13.89 1.64
N VAL A 68 9.88 14.30 2.06
CA VAL A 68 10.45 13.87 3.35
C VAL A 68 9.53 14.31 4.47
N PHE A 69 9.17 15.60 4.50
CA PHE A 69 8.25 16.15 5.50
C PHE A 69 6.89 15.43 5.50
N MET A 70 6.28 15.24 4.33
CA MET A 70 4.99 14.56 4.21
C MET A 70 5.06 13.08 4.60
N ASN A 71 6.15 12.37 4.27
CA ASN A 71 6.36 10.99 4.71
C ASN A 71 6.55 10.90 6.23
N VAL A 72 7.23 11.86 6.86
CA VAL A 72 7.37 11.91 8.33
C VAL A 72 6.00 12.14 8.98
N LEU A 73 5.23 13.13 8.51
CA LEU A 73 3.89 13.39 9.04
C LEU A 73 2.99 12.16 8.87
N TRP A 74 3.01 11.55 7.68
CA TRP A 74 2.28 10.32 7.38
C TRP A 74 2.64 9.18 8.35
N LEU A 75 3.94 8.92 8.55
CA LEU A 75 4.42 7.83 9.38
C LEU A 75 3.93 7.97 10.83
N LEU A 76 3.95 9.20 11.36
CA LEU A 76 3.50 9.51 12.72
C LEU A 76 1.97 9.42 12.87
N CYS A 77 1.21 9.85 11.87
CA CYS A 77 -0.25 9.88 11.96
C CYS A 77 -0.91 8.50 11.74
N GLY A 78 -0.40 7.71 10.79
CA GLY A 78 -1.10 6.49 10.36
C GLY A 78 -0.24 5.46 9.63
N GLY A 79 0.83 5.90 8.96
CA GLY A 79 1.67 5.05 8.12
C GLY A 79 2.31 3.89 8.89
N ILE A 80 2.76 4.12 10.12
CA ILE A 80 3.38 3.07 10.93
C ILE A 80 2.40 1.93 11.26
N TRP A 81 1.15 2.27 11.59
CA TRP A 81 0.12 1.30 11.94
C TRP A 81 -0.25 0.44 10.73
N ILE A 82 -0.42 1.06 9.57
CA ILE A 82 -0.70 0.37 8.31
C ILE A 82 0.47 -0.54 7.91
N ALA A 83 1.70 -0.03 8.01
CA ALA A 83 2.91 -0.80 7.72
C ALA A 83 3.05 -2.01 8.66
N LEU A 84 2.81 -1.84 9.96
CA LEU A 84 2.87 -2.92 10.94
C LEU A 84 1.81 -3.99 10.66
N THR A 85 0.55 -3.61 10.39
CA THR A 85 -0.51 -4.57 10.06
C THR A 85 -0.12 -5.44 8.87
N HIS A 86 0.37 -4.83 7.79
CA HIS A 86 0.82 -5.59 6.62
C HIS A 86 2.09 -6.39 6.89
N ALA A 87 3.04 -5.88 7.66
CA ALA A 87 4.24 -6.64 8.02
C ALA A 87 3.89 -7.90 8.81
N VAL A 88 3.01 -7.79 9.81
CA VAL A 88 2.55 -8.92 10.63
C VAL A 88 1.82 -9.95 9.77
N LEU A 89 0.85 -9.52 8.95
CA LEU A 89 0.15 -10.43 8.04
C LEU A 89 1.10 -11.09 7.04
N GLY A 90 2.08 -10.36 6.53
CA GLY A 90 3.13 -10.89 5.66
C GLY A 90 3.94 -12.00 6.32
N VAL A 91 4.39 -11.78 7.55
CA VAL A 91 5.12 -12.79 8.34
C VAL A 91 4.25 -14.01 8.62
N LEU A 92 2.99 -13.83 9.00
CA LEU A 92 2.06 -14.94 9.26
C LEU A 92 1.84 -15.81 8.02
N LEU A 93 1.66 -15.20 6.85
CA LEU A 93 1.50 -15.94 5.60
C LEU A 93 2.78 -16.68 5.18
N TYR A 94 3.95 -16.15 5.53
CA TYR A 94 5.24 -16.81 5.31
C TYR A 94 5.44 -18.10 6.10
N LEU A 95 4.63 -18.36 7.13
CA LEU A 95 4.66 -19.63 7.87
C LEU A 95 4.20 -20.82 7.02
N THR A 96 3.57 -20.59 5.86
CA THR A 96 3.09 -21.63 4.96
C THR A 96 3.67 -21.47 3.56
N ILE A 97 4.02 -22.58 2.90
CA ILE A 97 4.56 -22.55 1.52
C ILE A 97 3.58 -21.87 0.56
N ILE A 98 2.28 -22.12 0.73
CA ILE A 98 1.21 -21.54 -0.11
C ILE A 98 1.05 -20.03 0.16
N GLY A 99 1.32 -19.56 1.38
CA GLY A 99 1.17 -18.16 1.77
C GLY A 99 2.30 -17.24 1.32
N ILE A 100 3.51 -17.76 1.05
CA ILE A 100 4.68 -17.00 0.56
C ILE A 100 4.34 -15.99 -0.56
N PRO A 101 3.67 -16.37 -1.68
CA PRO A 101 3.33 -15.41 -2.74
C PRO A 101 2.43 -14.26 -2.29
N PHE A 102 1.54 -14.48 -1.31
CA PHE A 102 0.64 -13.48 -0.75
C PHE A 102 1.32 -12.61 0.31
N GLY A 103 2.17 -13.23 1.15
CA GLY A 103 3.01 -12.47 2.10
C GLY A 103 3.91 -11.47 1.37
N ASN A 104 4.43 -11.83 0.19
CA ASN A 104 5.16 -10.88 -0.66
C ASN A 104 4.32 -9.65 -1.05
N GLN A 105 3.00 -9.80 -1.28
CA GLN A 105 2.14 -8.66 -1.60
C GLN A 105 1.91 -7.77 -0.37
N HIS A 106 1.80 -8.37 0.82
CA HIS A 106 1.74 -7.60 2.07
C HIS A 106 3.04 -6.83 2.34
N PHE A 107 4.21 -7.41 2.09
CA PHE A 107 5.47 -6.67 2.23
C PHE A 107 5.60 -5.53 1.21
N LYS A 108 5.08 -5.69 -0.02
CA LYS A 108 4.97 -4.56 -0.96
C LYS A 108 4.10 -3.44 -0.42
N LEU A 109 2.93 -3.76 0.14
CA LEU A 109 2.04 -2.76 0.75
C LEU A 109 2.70 -2.10 1.96
N THR A 110 3.44 -2.86 2.76
CA THR A 110 4.28 -2.35 3.87
C THR A 110 5.29 -1.32 3.35
N GLU A 111 6.01 -1.65 2.28
CA GLU A 111 7.02 -0.76 1.70
C GLU A 111 6.43 0.56 1.18
N VAL A 112 5.20 0.53 0.65
CA VAL A 112 4.47 1.74 0.22
C VAL A 112 3.92 2.50 1.42
N ALA A 113 3.47 1.80 2.47
CA ALA A 113 2.95 2.41 3.68
C ALA A 113 4.01 3.17 4.49
N ILE A 114 5.28 2.77 4.44
CA ILE A 114 6.36 3.48 5.16
C ILE A 114 6.64 4.84 4.51
N THR A 115 6.78 4.88 3.18
CA THR A 115 7.06 6.12 2.44
C THR A 115 6.22 6.21 1.16
N PRO A 116 4.95 6.62 1.25
CA PRO A 116 4.11 6.66 0.07
C PRO A 116 4.48 7.78 -0.90
N PHE A 117 4.93 8.94 -0.40
CA PHE A 117 5.24 10.09 -1.23
C PHE A 117 6.54 9.88 -2.01
N GLY A 118 6.57 10.37 -3.26
CA GLY A 118 7.72 10.19 -4.16
C GLY A 118 7.80 8.81 -4.84
N ARG A 119 6.74 8.00 -4.74
CA ARG A 119 6.67 6.66 -5.34
C ARG A 119 5.52 6.51 -6.33
N ARG A 120 5.76 5.76 -7.41
CA ARG A 120 4.78 5.45 -8.45
C ARG A 120 4.58 3.94 -8.58
N ILE A 121 3.33 3.54 -8.81
CA ILE A 121 3.00 2.16 -9.16
C ILE A 121 3.30 1.94 -10.64
N MET A 122 4.12 0.94 -10.93
CA MET A 122 4.48 0.54 -12.29
C MET A 122 4.08 -0.91 -12.52
N HIS A 123 3.74 -1.22 -13.77
CA HIS A 123 3.57 -2.58 -14.22
C HIS A 123 4.93 -3.26 -14.39
N THR A 124 5.03 -4.47 -13.87
CA THR A 124 6.16 -5.40 -14.08
C THR A 124 5.79 -6.43 -15.12
#